data_AF-A0A419W2U9-F1
#
_entry.id   AF-A0A419W2U9-F1
#
_cell.length_a   1.000
_cell.length_b   1.000
_cell.length_c   1.000
_cell.angle_alpha   90.00
_cell.angle_beta   90.00
_cell.angle_gamma   90.00
#
_symmetry.space_group_name_H-M   'P 1'
#
loop_
_entity.id
_entity.type
_entity.pdbx_description
1 polymer ?
#
loop_
_entity_poly.entity_id
_entity_poly.type
_entity_poly.pdbx_seq_one_letter_code
_entity_poly.pdbx_strand_id
1 'polypeptide(L)'
;MTANNGLGRIEQGQSCHLHKSSFSKQIIMTALAPNTVSKLYYFDNRIKSFYEKNGYNSIPFDGTKVQKMIEDSQLELNALFYKIWGSDMGYHLLDKFYDFRGNVHEFFMSLDSNNRELLTGKDW
;
A
#
# COMPACT_ATOMS: atom_id res chain seq x y z
N MET A 1 7.36 73.17 21.63
CA MET A 1 7.62 73.69 20.27
C MET A 1 9.12 73.82 20.11
N THR A 2 9.77 72.92 19.36
CA THR A 2 10.86 73.20 18.39
C THR A 2 11.02 71.93 17.56
N ALA A 3 10.81 72.04 16.25
CA ALA A 3 11.00 70.99 15.26
C ALA A 3 12.48 70.93 14.85
N ASN A 4 12.98 69.73 14.52
CA ASN A 4 14.20 69.56 13.73
C ASN A 4 13.92 68.57 12.61
N ASN A 5 13.87 69.11 11.38
CA ASN A 5 13.96 68.36 10.13
C ASN A 5 15.44 68.35 9.69
N GLY A 6 15.93 67.20 9.24
CA GLY A 6 17.26 67.04 8.65
C GLY A 6 17.27 65.87 7.67
N LEU A 7 17.63 66.16 6.42
CA LEU A 7 17.47 65.34 5.22
C LEU A 7 18.36 64.09 5.14
N GLY A 8 17.84 63.06 4.46
CA GLY A 8 18.43 62.54 3.22
C GLY A 8 19.39 61.34 3.30
N ARG A 9 18.93 60.19 2.81
CA ARG A 9 19.69 59.33 1.87
C ARG A 9 18.78 58.29 1.20
N ILE A 10 18.82 58.24 -0.13
CA ILE A 10 18.23 57.22 -1.01
C ILE A 10 19.37 56.30 -1.41
N GLU A 11 19.33 54.99 -1.13
CA GLU A 11 20.04 53.96 -1.90
C GLU A 11 19.21 52.67 -1.99
N GLN A 12 19.33 52.06 -3.17
CA GLN A 12 18.51 51.01 -3.77
C GLN A 12 18.77 49.63 -3.15
N GLY A 13 17.82 48.69 -3.27
CA GLY A 13 18.09 47.30 -2.89
C GLY A 13 16.93 46.32 -3.08
N GLN A 14 16.74 45.88 -4.32
CA GLN A 14 16.39 44.51 -4.74
C GLN A 14 15.17 43.77 -4.16
N SER A 15 14.25 43.50 -5.09
CA SER A 15 13.34 42.35 -5.22
C SER A 15 13.82 41.07 -4.53
N CYS A 16 12.93 40.42 -3.77
CA CYS A 16 13.05 39.00 -3.45
C CYS A 16 11.79 38.27 -3.89
N HIS A 17 12.00 37.44 -4.90
CA HIS A 17 11.08 36.47 -5.47
C HIS A 17 10.52 35.47 -4.44
N LEU A 18 9.25 35.13 -4.66
CA LEU A 18 8.69 33.77 -4.73
C LEU A 18 9.50 32.65 -4.03
N HIS A 19 8.89 32.01 -3.03
CA HIS A 19 9.01 30.56 -2.88
C HIS A 19 7.63 29.99 -2.53
N LYS A 20 6.83 29.71 -3.57
CA LYS A 20 5.76 28.73 -3.46
C LYS A 20 6.46 27.39 -3.19
N SER A 21 6.43 26.95 -1.94
CA SER A 21 6.83 25.60 -1.57
C SER A 21 5.87 24.62 -2.25
N SER A 22 6.25 24.18 -3.43
CA SER A 22 5.69 23.00 -4.07
C SER A 22 6.12 21.83 -3.21
N PHE A 23 5.21 21.31 -2.38
CA PHE A 23 5.36 20.01 -1.76
C PHE A 23 5.30 18.97 -2.89
N SER A 24 6.43 18.76 -3.54
CA SER A 24 6.64 17.62 -4.41
C SER A 24 6.33 16.39 -3.55
N LYS A 25 5.27 15.66 -3.90
CA LYS A 25 5.03 14.29 -3.40
C LYS A 25 6.22 13.46 -3.84
N GLN A 26 7.27 13.47 -3.03
CA GLN A 26 8.39 12.57 -3.17
C GLN A 26 7.82 11.21 -2.80
N ILE A 27 7.61 10.36 -3.81
CA ILE A 27 7.38 8.94 -3.59
C ILE A 27 8.67 8.43 -2.98
N ILE A 28 8.76 8.43 -1.65
CA ILE A 28 9.79 7.69 -0.95
C ILE A 28 9.44 6.23 -1.25
N MET A 29 10.15 5.64 -2.21
CA MET A 29 10.23 4.19 -2.28
C MET A 29 10.96 3.73 -1.03
N THR A 30 10.24 3.60 0.07
CA THR A 30 10.75 2.98 1.28
C THR A 30 11.23 1.59 0.86
N ALA A 31 12.52 1.32 1.04
CA ALA A 31 13.08 0.01 0.77
C ALA A 31 12.22 -1.04 1.49
N LEU A 32 11.87 -2.12 0.79
CA LEU A 32 11.08 -3.20 1.38
C LEU A 32 11.82 -3.75 2.61
N ALA A 33 11.06 -4.11 3.65
CA ALA A 33 11.65 -4.66 4.87
C ALA A 33 12.54 -5.89 4.53
N PRO A 34 13.70 -6.05 5.19
CA PRO A 34 14.48 -7.27 5.08
C PRO A 34 13.58 -8.46 5.40
N ASN A 35 13.57 -9.51 4.57
CA ASN A 35 12.66 -10.68 4.62
C ASN A 35 11.30 -10.60 3.88
N THR A 36 10.98 -9.48 3.22
CA THR A 36 9.69 -9.32 2.51
C THR A 36 9.39 -10.48 1.55
N VAL A 37 10.39 -10.96 0.80
CA VAL A 37 10.24 -12.10 -0.11
C VAL A 37 9.77 -13.36 0.62
N SER A 38 10.38 -13.69 1.75
CA SER A 38 9.99 -14.85 2.56
C SER A 38 8.58 -14.70 3.10
N LYS A 39 8.19 -13.51 3.55
CA LYS A 39 6.84 -13.24 4.07
C LYS A 39 5.77 -13.37 2.98
N LEU A 40 6.06 -12.87 1.78
CA LEU A 40 5.17 -13.06 0.63
C LEU A 40 5.06 -14.52 0.21
N TYR A 41 6.17 -15.27 0.29
CA TYR A 41 6.15 -16.71 0.03
C TYR A 41 5.24 -17.46 1.02
N TYR A 42 5.29 -17.15 2.32
CA TYR A 42 4.39 -17.75 3.31
C TYR A 42 2.93 -17.38 3.06
N PHE A 43 2.65 -16.12 2.75
CA PHE A 43 1.30 -15.65 2.45
C PHE A 43 0.72 -16.35 1.21
N ASP A 44 1.50 -16.42 0.12
CA ASP A 44 1.11 -17.08 -1.12
C ASP A 44 0.86 -18.59 -0.90
N ASN A 45 1.74 -19.27 -0.17
CA ASN A 45 1.52 -20.68 0.17
C ASN A 45 0.29 -20.89 1.05
N ARG A 46 -0.02 -19.96 1.96
CA ARG A 46 -1.22 -20.06 2.78
C ARG A 46 -2.47 -19.95 1.93
N ILE A 47 -2.50 -18.99 1.01
CA ILE A 47 -3.59 -18.84 0.03
C ILE A 47 -3.73 -20.10 -0.84
N LYS A 48 -2.62 -20.61 -1.39
CA LYS A 48 -2.62 -21.85 -2.19
C LYS A 48 -3.17 -23.04 -1.41
N SER A 49 -2.83 -23.16 -0.12
CA SER A 49 -3.38 -24.23 0.72
C SER A 49 -4.89 -24.16 0.89
N PHE A 50 -5.52 -22.98 0.75
CA PHE A 50 -6.97 -22.86 0.73
C PHE A 50 -7.55 -23.35 -0.59
N TYR A 51 -6.91 -22.99 -1.70
CA TYR A 51 -7.30 -23.47 -3.03
C TYR A 51 -7.20 -25.00 -3.13
N GLU A 52 -6.11 -25.59 -2.61
CA GLU A 52 -5.90 -27.05 -2.61
C GLU A 52 -6.98 -27.79 -1.83
N LYS A 53 -7.44 -27.25 -0.68
CA LYS A 53 -8.55 -27.83 0.08
C LYS A 53 -9.85 -27.91 -0.71
N ASN A 54 -10.04 -26.98 -1.65
CA ASN A 54 -11.20 -26.93 -2.54
C ASN A 54 -10.97 -27.66 -3.87
N GLY A 55 -9.90 -28.47 -3.98
CA GLY A 55 -9.63 -29.32 -5.14
C GLY A 55 -8.84 -28.64 -6.27
N TYR A 56 -8.31 -27.43 -6.03
CA TYR A 56 -7.51 -26.70 -7.00
C TYR A 56 -6.02 -26.97 -6.77
N ASN A 57 -5.45 -27.89 -7.55
CA ASN A 57 -4.02 -28.24 -7.48
C ASN A 57 -3.10 -27.19 -8.11
N SER A 58 -3.66 -26.25 -8.88
CA SER A 58 -2.93 -25.16 -9.52
C SER A 58 -3.87 -23.99 -9.82
N ILE A 59 -3.28 -22.80 -9.96
CA ILE A 59 -4.02 -21.59 -10.37
C ILE A 59 -4.40 -21.74 -11.86
N PRO A 60 -5.69 -21.68 -12.22
CA PRO A 60 -6.12 -21.75 -13.61
C PRO A 60 -5.59 -20.57 -14.45
N PHE A 61 -5.37 -20.80 -15.75
CA PHE A 61 -5.04 -19.71 -16.68
C PHE A 61 -6.27 -18.87 -17.09
N ASP A 62 -7.46 -19.45 -16.96
CA ASP A 62 -8.72 -18.79 -17.31
C ASP A 62 -9.22 -17.91 -16.15
N GLY A 63 -9.50 -16.64 -16.44
CA GLY A 63 -9.90 -15.66 -15.44
C GLY A 63 -11.20 -16.02 -14.70
N THR A 64 -12.18 -16.61 -15.41
CA THR A 64 -13.43 -17.05 -14.80
C THR A 64 -13.22 -18.23 -13.86
N LYS A 65 -12.34 -19.17 -14.21
CA LYS A 65 -11.95 -20.27 -13.33
C LYS A 65 -11.15 -19.80 -12.11
N VAL A 66 -10.30 -18.79 -12.26
CA VAL A 66 -9.62 -18.16 -11.11
C VAL A 66 -10.64 -17.52 -10.17
N GLN A 67 -11.62 -16.79 -10.71
CA GLN A 67 -12.68 -16.19 -9.90
C GLN A 67 -13.47 -17.24 -9.13
N LYS A 68 -13.85 -18.34 -9.78
CA LYS A 68 -14.52 -19.47 -9.12
C LYS A 68 -13.67 -20.10 -8.01
N MET A 69 -12.38 -20.31 -8.24
CA MET A 69 -11.45 -20.84 -7.22
C MET A 69 -11.39 -19.94 -5.99
N ILE A 70 -11.41 -18.63 -6.20
CA ILE A 70 -11.41 -17.62 -5.15
C ILE A 70 -12.73 -17.65 -4.36
N GLU A 71 -13.87 -17.71 -5.06
CA GLU A 71 -15.21 -17.82 -4.44
C GLU A 71 -15.36 -19.08 -3.59
N ASP A 72 -14.93 -20.23 -4.12
CA ASP A 72 -14.97 -21.50 -3.39
C ASP A 72 -14.09 -21.46 -2.12
N SER A 73 -13.09 -20.57 -2.08
CA SER A 73 -12.15 -20.42 -0.94
C SER A 73 -12.40 -19.15 -0.11
N GLN A 74 -13.55 -18.50 -0.30
CA GLN A 74 -13.85 -17.20 0.27
C GLN A 74 -13.82 -17.20 1.81
N LEU A 75 -14.28 -18.28 2.45
CA LEU A 75 -14.36 -18.35 3.91
C LEU A 75 -12.97 -18.26 4.55
N GLU A 76 -12.01 -19.02 4.05
CA GLU A 76 -10.63 -19.01 4.53
C GLU A 76 -9.91 -17.71 4.19
N LEU A 77 -10.17 -17.16 2.99
CA LEU A 77 -9.62 -15.87 2.58
C LEU A 77 -10.13 -14.74 3.48
N ASN A 78 -11.43 -14.67 3.75
CA ASN A 78 -12.03 -13.73 4.71
C ASN A 78 -11.31 -13.82 6.06
N ALA A 79 -11.20 -15.03 6.62
CA ALA A 79 -10.57 -15.24 7.92
C ALA A 79 -9.10 -14.80 7.92
N LEU A 80 -8.35 -15.08 6.86
CA LEU A 80 -6.95 -14.69 6.74
C LEU A 80 -6.80 -13.17 6.68
N PHE A 81 -7.57 -12.50 5.82
CA PHE A 81 -7.50 -11.05 5.65
C PHE A 81 -7.91 -10.33 6.94
N TYR A 82 -8.98 -10.78 7.60
CA TYR A 82 -9.43 -10.17 8.85
C TYR A 82 -8.42 -10.38 9.99
N LYS A 83 -7.71 -11.52 10.00
CA LYS A 83 -6.62 -11.77 10.96
C LYS A 83 -5.43 -10.83 10.75
N ILE A 84 -5.16 -10.41 9.51
CA ILE A 84 -4.01 -9.56 9.21
C ILE A 84 -4.33 -8.09 9.46
N TRP A 85 -5.45 -7.60 8.94
CA TRP A 85 -5.77 -6.18 8.89
C TRP A 85 -6.98 -5.76 9.73
N GLY A 86 -7.66 -6.69 10.40
CA GLY A 86 -8.93 -6.44 11.10
C GLY A 86 -10.14 -6.51 10.16
N SER A 87 -11.35 -6.47 10.72
CA SER A 87 -12.60 -6.62 9.94
C SER A 87 -12.76 -5.56 8.86
N ASP A 88 -12.57 -4.29 9.23
CA ASP A 88 -12.92 -3.16 8.37
C ASP A 88 -11.93 -3.04 7.21
N MET A 89 -10.63 -2.97 7.53
CA MET A 89 -9.58 -2.90 6.52
C MET A 89 -9.43 -4.23 5.77
N GLY A 90 -9.57 -5.35 6.46
CA GLY A 90 -9.49 -6.66 5.83
C GLY A 90 -10.57 -6.89 4.78
N TYR A 91 -11.80 -6.38 5.00
CA TYR A 91 -12.86 -6.41 3.98
C TYR A 91 -12.46 -5.65 2.72
N HIS A 92 -12.01 -4.40 2.88
CA HIS A 92 -11.58 -3.58 1.74
C HIS A 92 -10.37 -4.15 0.99
N LEU A 93 -9.40 -4.70 1.73
CA LEU A 93 -8.22 -5.29 1.11
C LEU A 93 -8.54 -6.63 0.45
N LEU A 94 -9.52 -7.37 0.94
CA LEU A 94 -9.97 -8.59 0.29
C LEU A 94 -10.70 -8.29 -1.01
N ASP A 95 -11.59 -7.30 -1.02
CA ASP A 95 -12.24 -6.82 -2.24
C ASP A 95 -11.20 -6.42 -3.30
N LYS A 96 -10.19 -5.66 -2.87
CA LYS A 96 -9.04 -5.31 -3.70
C LYS A 96 -8.23 -6.53 -4.17
N PHE A 97 -8.09 -7.57 -3.35
CA PHE A 97 -7.41 -8.81 -3.75
C PHE A 97 -8.19 -9.54 -4.85
N TYR A 98 -9.52 -9.47 -4.83
CA TYR A 98 -10.38 -10.01 -5.88
C TYR A 98 -10.28 -9.22 -7.19
N ASP A 99 -10.09 -7.89 -7.14
CA ASP A 99 -9.80 -7.08 -8.34
C ASP A 99 -8.52 -7.56 -9.06
N PHE A 100 -7.52 -8.00 -8.30
CA PHE A 100 -6.29 -8.60 -8.83
C PHE A 100 -6.41 -10.09 -9.14
N ARG A 101 -7.62 -10.66 -9.14
CA ARG A 101 -7.89 -12.08 -9.39
C ARG A 101 -7.02 -13.00 -8.52
N GLY A 102 -6.80 -12.59 -7.27
CA GLY A 102 -6.00 -13.33 -6.32
C GLY A 102 -4.49 -13.34 -6.57
N ASN A 103 -3.98 -12.46 -7.45
CA ASN A 103 -2.54 -12.30 -7.66
C ASN A 103 -1.89 -11.60 -6.47
N VAL A 104 -1.16 -12.38 -5.66
CA VAL A 104 -0.50 -11.91 -4.44
C VAL A 104 0.51 -10.79 -4.68
N HIS A 105 1.28 -10.87 -5.77
CA HIS A 105 2.31 -9.87 -6.07
C HIS A 105 1.68 -8.54 -6.45
N GLU A 106 0.71 -8.53 -7.37
CA GLU A 106 0.00 -7.30 -7.75
C GLU A 106 -0.75 -6.70 -6.56
N PHE A 107 -1.43 -7.53 -5.78
CA PHE A 107 -2.07 -7.11 -4.54
C PHE A 107 -1.07 -6.43 -3.60
N PHE A 108 0.06 -7.05 -3.30
CA PHE A 108 1.07 -6.49 -2.40
C PHE A 108 1.63 -5.16 -2.91
N MET A 109 1.94 -5.07 -4.20
CA MET A 109 2.44 -3.84 -4.82
C MET A 109 1.40 -2.73 -4.79
N SER A 110 0.11 -3.05 -4.71
CA SER A 110 -0.96 -2.07 -4.58
C SER A 110 -1.13 -1.50 -3.15
N LEU A 111 -0.58 -2.17 -2.13
CA LEU A 111 -0.76 -1.77 -0.72
C LEU A 111 0.04 -0.50 -0.40
N ASP A 112 -0.49 0.32 0.51
CA ASP A 112 0.28 1.40 1.14
C ASP A 112 1.34 0.85 2.12
N SER A 113 2.20 1.73 2.62
CA SER A 113 3.30 1.36 3.51
C SER A 113 2.83 0.63 4.77
N ASN A 114 1.74 1.08 5.39
CA ASN A 114 1.25 0.54 6.65
C ASN A 114 0.71 -0.88 6.44
N ASN A 115 -0.05 -1.08 5.37
CA ASN A 115 -0.62 -2.38 5.03
C ASN A 115 0.45 -3.40 4.60
N ARG A 116 1.53 -2.95 3.94
CA ARG A 116 2.70 -3.79 3.66
C ARG A 116 3.45 -4.18 4.94
N GLU A 117 3.60 -3.25 5.86
CA GLU A 117 4.24 -3.50 7.16
C GLU A 117 3.44 -4.50 7.99
N LEU A 118 2.11 -4.36 8.05
CA LEU A 118 1.25 -5.32 8.76
C LEU A 118 1.37 -6.74 8.20
N LEU A 119 1.41 -6.88 6.87
CA LEU A 119 1.57 -8.19 6.23
C LEU A 119 2.95 -8.80 6.51
N THR A 120 4.01 -8.00 6.32
CA THR A 120 5.40 -8.47 6.46
C THR A 120 5.80 -8.66 7.93
N GLY A 121 5.14 -7.97 8.85
CA GLY A 121 5.31 -8.10 10.29
C GLY A 121 4.58 -9.31 10.90
N LYS A 122 3.72 -10.02 10.16
CA LYS A 122 3.07 -11.23 10.70
C LYS A 122 4.05 -12.35 10.98
N ASP A 123 3.81 -13.01 12.10
CA ASP A 123 4.36 -14.32 12.39
C ASP A 123 3.47 -15.38 11.70
N TRP A 124 4.07 -16.14 10.79
CA TRP A 124 3.37 -17.00 9.83
C TRP A 124 3.39 -18.47 10.26
#